data_AF-R6VW98-F1
#
_entry.id   AF-R6VW98-F1
#
_cell.length_a   1.000
_cell.length_b   1.000
_cell.length_c   1.000
_cell.angle_alpha   90.00
_cell.angle_beta   90.00
_cell.angle_gamma   90.00
#
_symmetry.space_group_name_H-M   'P 1'
#
loop_
_entity.id
_entity.type
_entity.pdbx_description
1 polymer ?
#
loop_
_entity_poly.entity_id
_entity_poly.type
_entity_poly.pdbx_seq_one_letter_code
_entity_poly.pdbx_strand_id
1 'polypeptide(L)'
;MADKSVISNLEARVRQLIEAHRRMAEHCAELEAQQETLRAEKRSLERRVRELDAEVARMQLTEGLAGGSSNREKARARVNRLMREVDKCIALVGQAAETAADRKTE
;
A
#
# COMPACT_ATOMS: atom_id res chain seq x y z
N MET A 1 47.91 17.96 -46.90
CA MET A 1 47.78 18.64 -45.59
C MET A 1 46.33 18.76 -45.12
N ALA A 2 45.36 18.95 -46.03
CA ALA A 2 43.93 19.00 -45.71
C ALA A 2 43.36 17.69 -45.12
N ASP A 3 43.82 16.52 -45.57
CA ASP A 3 43.25 15.24 -45.09
C ASP A 3 43.57 14.96 -43.62
N LYS A 4 44.78 15.33 -43.17
CA LYS A 4 45.18 15.21 -41.76
C LYS A 4 44.35 16.13 -40.84
N SER A 5 43.97 17.32 -41.30
CA SER A 5 43.14 18.22 -40.48
C SER A 5 41.68 17.77 -40.43
N VAL A 6 41.16 17.18 -41.51
CA VAL A 6 39.81 16.57 -41.53
C VAL A 6 39.75 15.37 -40.58
N ILE A 7 40.74 14.47 -40.63
CA ILE A 7 40.82 13.30 -39.75
C ILE A 7 40.90 13.75 -38.28
N SER A 8 41.76 14.71 -37.96
CA SER A 8 41.89 15.26 -36.59
C SER A 8 40.60 15.92 -36.09
N ASN A 9 39.88 16.65 -36.96
CA ASN A 9 38.60 17.25 -36.61
C ASN A 9 37.52 16.18 -36.35
N LEU A 10 37.48 15.14 -37.18
CA LEU A 10 36.54 14.03 -37.02
C LEU A 10 36.83 13.28 -35.72
N GLU A 11 38.09 12.99 -35.41
CA GLU A 11 38.50 12.39 -34.14
C GLU A 11 38.07 13.24 -32.94
N ALA A 12 38.24 14.57 -33.01
CA ALA A 12 37.81 15.48 -31.95
C ALA A 12 36.28 15.43 -31.75
N ARG A 13 35.49 15.44 -32.83
CA ARG A 13 34.02 15.35 -32.77
C ARG A 13 33.56 14.00 -32.23
N VAL A 14 34.22 12.90 -32.62
CA VAL A 14 33.91 11.56 -32.08
C VAL A 14 34.20 11.50 -30.58
N ARG A 15 35.36 12.02 -30.13
CA ARG A 15 35.68 12.09 -28.69
C ARG A 15 34.66 12.92 -27.91
N GLN A 16 34.25 14.07 -28.45
CA GLN A 16 33.21 14.91 -27.84
C GLN A 16 31.86 14.19 -27.75
N LEU A 17 31.47 13.47 -28.81
CA LEU A 17 30.23 12.71 -28.83
C LEU A 17 30.23 11.58 -27.81
N ILE A 18 31.36 10.86 -27.67
CA ILE A 18 31.52 9.80 -26.66
C ILE A 18 31.40 10.39 -25.25
N GLU A 19 32.06 11.52 -24.98
CA GLU A 19 32.01 12.15 -23.65
C GLU A 19 30.61 12.72 -23.33
N ALA A 20 29.92 13.25 -24.34
CA ALA A 20 28.52 13.66 -24.19
C ALA A 20 27.61 12.46 -23.89
N HIS A 21 27.78 11.36 -24.63
CA HIS A 21 27.01 10.13 -24.39
C HIS A 21 27.27 9.55 -23.00
N ARG A 22 28.53 9.54 -22.54
CA ARG A 22 28.89 9.07 -21.20
C ARG A 22 28.21 9.89 -20.11
N ARG A 23 28.28 11.23 -20.22
CA ARG A 23 27.58 12.14 -19.28
C ARG A 23 26.07 11.95 -19.30
N MET A 24 25.48 11.77 -20.48
CA MET A 24 24.04 11.48 -20.58
C MET A 24 23.69 10.14 -19.93
N ALA A 25 24.50 9.10 -20.12
CA ALA A 25 24.29 7.79 -19.49
C ALA A 25 24.41 7.87 -17.96
N GLU A 26 25.37 8.63 -17.44
CA GLU A 26 25.51 8.91 -16.01
C GLU A 26 24.27 9.62 -15.44
N HIS A 27 23.76 10.65 -16.13
CA HIS A 27 22.53 11.32 -15.72
C HIS A 27 21.29 10.43 -15.80
N CYS A 28 21.18 9.57 -16.81
CA CYS A 28 20.10 8.59 -16.88
C CYS A 28 20.14 7.63 -15.68
N ALA A 29 21.33 7.10 -15.34
CA ALA A 29 21.49 6.22 -14.18
C ALA A 29 21.16 6.93 -12.85
N GLU A 30 21.57 8.20 -12.71
CA GLU A 30 21.25 9.00 -11.54
C GLU A 30 19.74 9.26 -11.41
N LEU A 31 19.07 9.63 -12.51
CA LEU A 31 17.63 9.85 -12.54
C LEU A 31 16.84 8.56 -12.25
N GLU A 32 17.32 7.41 -12.75
CA GLU A 32 16.73 6.10 -12.43
C GLU A 32 16.86 5.77 -10.94
N ALA A 33 18.03 6.02 -10.34
CA ALA A 33 18.24 5.83 -8.91
C ALA A 33 17.35 6.75 -8.06
N GLN A 34 17.21 8.02 -8.45
CA GLN A 34 16.29 8.97 -7.81
C GLN A 34 14.84 8.52 -7.96
N GLN A 35 14.44 8.04 -9.13
CA GLN A 35 13.10 7.54 -9.38
C GLN A 35 12.78 6.35 -8.47
N GLU A 36 13.70 5.39 -8.31
CA GLU A 36 13.44 4.24 -7.45
C GLU A 36 13.41 4.62 -5.96
N THR A 37 14.27 5.55 -5.54
CA THR A 37 14.25 6.11 -4.18
C THR A 37 12.90 6.77 -3.88
N LEU A 38 12.43 7.67 -4.75
CA LEU A 38 11.15 8.34 -4.60
C LEU A 38 9.97 7.36 -4.64
N ARG A 39 10.05 6.30 -5.47
CA ARG A 39 9.03 5.23 -5.48
C ARG A 39 9.01 4.47 -4.15
N ALA A 40 10.17 4.16 -3.58
CA ALA A 40 10.26 3.50 -2.29
C ALA A 40 9.68 4.38 -1.16
N GLU A 41 9.99 5.67 -1.16
CA GLU A 41 9.43 6.65 -0.21
C GLU A 41 7.91 6.77 -0.36
N LYS A 42 7.41 6.89 -1.58
CA LYS A 42 5.96 6.92 -1.86
C LYS A 42 5.27 5.67 -1.31
N ARG A 43 5.81 4.47 -1.56
CA ARG A 43 5.28 3.21 -1.01
C ARG A 43 5.28 3.23 0.53
N SER A 44 6.29 3.82 1.15
CA SER A 44 6.39 3.92 2.61
C SER A 44 5.37 4.89 3.19
N LEU A 45 5.22 6.07 2.59
CA LEU A 45 4.24 7.07 2.98
C LEU A 45 2.81 6.54 2.80
N GLU A 46 2.51 5.87 1.69
CA GLU A 46 1.20 5.26 1.47
C GLU A 46 0.88 4.19 2.53
N ARG A 47 1.85 3.38 2.96
CA ARG A 47 1.66 2.45 4.08
C ARG A 47 1.32 3.20 5.36
N ARG A 48 2.06 4.26 5.68
CA ARG A 48 1.85 5.05 6.90
C ARG A 48 0.49 5.76 6.90
N VAL A 49 0.04 6.25 5.74
CA VAL A 49 -1.31 6.81 5.57
C VAL A 49 -2.36 5.75 5.86
N ARG A 50 -2.25 4.54 5.30
CA ARG A 50 -3.20 3.45 5.58
C ARG A 50 -3.22 3.03 7.05
N GLU A 51 -2.06 3.00 7.70
CA GLU A 51 -1.95 2.70 9.14
C GLU A 51 -2.64 3.77 9.98
N LEU A 52 -2.40 5.04 9.68
CA LEU A 52 -3.05 6.18 10.35
C LEU A 52 -4.56 6.20 10.08
N ASP A 53 -5.01 5.94 8.86
CA ASP A 53 -6.44 5.84 8.54
C ASP A 53 -7.11 4.72 9.34
N ALA A 54 -6.43 3.58 9.49
CA ALA A 54 -6.91 2.49 10.33
C ALA A 54 -6.95 2.88 11.81
N GLU A 55 -5.99 3.66 12.28
CA GLU A 55 -5.96 4.19 13.65
C GLU A 55 -7.06 5.20 13.92
N VAL A 56 -7.26 6.16 13.02
CA VAL A 56 -8.39 7.09 13.07
C VAL A 56 -9.71 6.34 13.07
N ALA A 57 -9.87 5.33 12.20
CA ALA A 57 -11.08 4.52 12.20
C ALA A 57 -11.30 3.79 13.54
N ARG A 58 -10.23 3.28 14.18
CA ARG A 58 -10.32 2.68 15.53
C ARG A 58 -10.73 3.71 16.58
N MET A 59 -10.10 4.89 16.60
CA MET A 59 -10.42 5.96 17.55
C MET A 59 -11.87 6.44 17.38
N GLN A 60 -12.31 6.65 16.15
CA GLN A 60 -13.68 7.03 15.82
C GLN A 60 -14.72 5.99 16.26
N LEU A 61 -14.37 4.69 16.22
CA LEU A 61 -15.22 3.64 16.77
C LEU A 61 -15.26 3.69 18.28
N THR A 62 -14.12 3.84 18.95
CA THR A 62 -14.08 3.95 20.42
C THR A 62 -14.87 5.16 20.91
N GLU A 63 -14.79 6.29 20.21
CA GLU A 63 -15.55 7.50 20.54
C GLU A 63 -17.05 7.31 20.29
N GLY A 64 -17.44 6.69 19.19
CA GLY A 64 -18.84 6.38 18.90
C GLY A 64 -19.44 5.39 19.90
N LEU A 65 -18.65 4.45 20.42
CA LEU A 65 -19.05 3.54 21.50
C LEU A 65 -19.12 4.26 22.86
N ALA A 66 -18.22 5.20 23.12
CA ALA A 66 -18.23 6.03 24.34
C ALA A 66 -19.34 7.09 24.35
N GLY A 67 -20.14 7.20 23.28
CA GLY A 67 -21.34 8.04 23.24
C GLY A 67 -21.17 9.39 22.54
N GLY A 68 -20.06 9.64 21.84
CA GLY A 68 -19.87 10.84 21.02
C GLY A 68 -20.97 11.00 19.95
N SER A 69 -21.58 12.19 19.87
CA SER A 69 -22.80 12.44 19.07
C SER A 69 -22.60 12.26 17.56
N SER A 70 -21.42 12.56 17.04
CA SER A 70 -21.12 12.53 15.60
C SER A 70 -21.03 11.11 15.02
N ASN A 71 -20.63 10.13 15.82
CA ASN A 71 -20.27 8.79 15.31
C ASN A 71 -21.08 7.62 15.93
N ARG A 72 -22.13 7.96 16.70
CA ARG A 72 -22.99 7.01 17.40
C ARG A 72 -23.71 6.04 16.45
N GLU A 73 -24.17 6.52 15.29
CA GLU A 73 -24.86 5.68 14.29
C GLU A 73 -23.94 4.65 13.65
N LYS A 74 -22.72 5.04 13.25
CA LYS A 74 -21.73 4.11 12.68
C LYS A 74 -21.29 3.05 13.69
N ALA A 75 -21.08 3.45 14.95
CA ALA A 75 -20.79 2.53 16.03
C ALA A 75 -21.94 1.55 16.27
N ARG A 76 -23.19 2.04 16.34
CA ARG A 76 -24.39 1.21 16.51
C ARG A 76 -24.60 0.23 15.36
N ALA A 77 -24.38 0.65 14.11
CA ALA A 77 -24.46 -0.23 12.95
C ALA A 77 -23.44 -1.37 13.01
N ARG A 78 -22.22 -1.09 13.47
CA ARG A 78 -21.16 -2.09 13.62
C ARG A 78 -21.42 -3.04 14.79
N VAL A 79 -21.91 -2.54 15.92
CA VAL A 79 -22.37 -3.36 17.06
C VAL A 79 -23.52 -4.28 16.65
N ASN A 80 -24.51 -3.77 15.91
CA ASN A 80 -25.61 -4.59 15.40
C ASN A 80 -25.13 -5.69 14.45
N ARG A 81 -24.10 -5.42 13.63
CA ARG A 81 -23.49 -6.44 12.77
C ARG A 81 -22.78 -7.52 13.59
N LEU A 82 -22.00 -7.12 14.60
CA LEU A 82 -21.33 -8.06 15.51
C LEU A 82 -22.33 -8.90 16.30
N MET A 83 -23.44 -8.32 16.79
CA MET A 83 -24.50 -9.09 17.45
C MET A 83 -25.08 -10.15 16.52
N ARG A 84 -25.36 -9.84 15.25
CA ARG A 84 -25.84 -10.83 14.28
C ARG A 84 -24.85 -11.96 14.03
N GLU A 85 -23.55 -11.66 14.02
CA GLU A 85 -22.51 -12.69 13.90
C GLU A 85 -22.45 -13.57 15.15
N VAL A 86 -22.58 -12.98 16.34
CA VAL A 86 -22.68 -13.72 17.61
C VAL A 86 -23.92 -14.61 17.64
N ASP A 87 -25.10 -14.07 17.31
CA ASP A 87 -26.35 -14.83 17.24
C ASP A 87 -26.24 -16.00 16.25
N LYS A 88 -25.60 -15.78 15.11
CA LYS A 88 -25.32 -16.84 14.12
C LYS A 88 -24.40 -17.91 14.69
N CYS A 89 -23.35 -17.54 15.42
CA CYS A 89 -22.47 -18.50 16.09
C CYS A 89 -23.22 -19.28 17.19
N ILE A 90 -24.05 -18.62 18.00
CA ILE A 90 -24.87 -19.26 19.03
C ILE A 90 -25.81 -20.28 18.39
N ALA A 91 -26.48 -19.91 17.29
CA ALA A 91 -27.37 -20.81 16.55
C ALA A 91 -26.63 -22.04 16.00
N LEU A 92 -25.43 -21.86 15.43
CA LEU A 92 -24.61 -22.98 14.94
C LEU A 92 -24.20 -23.94 16.08
N VAL A 93 -23.86 -23.41 17.25
CA VAL A 93 -23.52 -24.23 18.43
C VAL A 93 -24.75 -24.96 18.95
N GLY A 94 -25.91 -24.30 18.99
CA GLY A 94 -27.19 -24.93 19.37
C GLY A 94 -27.56 -26.09 18.45
N GLN A 95 -27.49 -25.88 17.14
CA GLN A 95 -27.75 -26.92 16.13
C GLN A 95 -26.76 -28.09 16.22
N ALA A 96 -25.49 -27.82 16.50
CA ALA A 96 -24.49 -28.86 16.72
C ALA A 96 -24.79 -29.68 17.99
N ALA A 97 -25.34 -29.06 19.03
CA ALA A 97 -25.72 -29.75 20.26
C ALA A 97 -26.98 -30.62 20.07
N GLU A 98 -27.98 -30.13 19.34
CA GLU A 98 -29.21 -30.88 19.02
C GLU A 98 -28.92 -32.10 18.14
N THR A 99 -28.15 -31.92 17.05
CA THR A 99 -27.74 -33.03 16.17
C THR A 99 -26.83 -34.07 16.83
N ALA A 100 -26.15 -33.72 17.92
CA ALA A 100 -25.38 -34.65 18.74
C ALA A 100 -26.25 -35.42 19.76
N ALA A 101 -27.39 -34.87 20.17
CA ALA A 101 -28.36 -35.53 21.02
C ALA A 101 -29.15 -36.60 20.24
N ASP A 102 -29.61 -36.28 19.04
CA ASP A 102 -30.38 -37.22 18.19
C ASP A 102 -29.56 -38.48 17.83
N ARG A 103 -28.24 -38.35 17.61
CA ARG A 103 -27.35 -39.50 17.34
C ARG A 103 -27.10 -40.43 18.53
N LYS A 104 -27.48 -40.04 19.75
CA LYS A 104 -27.38 -40.91 20.95
C LYS A 104 -28.68 -41.65 21.25
N THR A 105 -29.76 -41.30 20.57
CA THR A 105 -31.10 -41.88 20.77
C THR A 105 -31.51 -42.90 19.70
N GLU A 106 -30.73 -43.07 18.63
CA GLU A 106 -30.77 -44.24 17.73
C GLU A 106 -29.70 -45.27 18.10
#